data_AF-A0A1I3LPE2-F1
#
_entry.id   AF-A0A1I3LPE2-F1
#
_cell.length_a   1.000
_cell.length_b   1.000
_cell.length_c   1.000
_cell.angle_alpha   90.00
_cell.angle_beta   90.00
_cell.angle_gamma   90.00
#
_symmetry.space_group_name_H-M   'P 1'
#
loop_
_entity.id
_entity.type
_entity.pdbx_description
1 polymer ?
#
loop_
_entity_poly.entity_id
_entity_poly.type
_entity_poly.pdbx_seq_one_letter_code
_entity_poly.pdbx_strand_id
1 'polypeptide(L)'
;MALRIPGKSMPSPSPDGVPVDLYVVVLAWQDARFERAGADLWHSVSLPLTDAVLGTRLNVHTLHGSIDVTVPAGIQPDAVLRLKGKGLPAFRSKRTGDLYLRI
;
A
#
# COMPACT_ATOMS: atom_id res chain seq x y z
N MET A 1 -0.78 7.41 11.59
CA MET A 1 0.17 6.73 12.52
C MET A 1 0.92 7.79 13.30
N ALA A 2 1.25 7.59 14.59
CA ALA A 2 2.02 8.55 15.38
C ALA A 2 3.34 7.93 15.89
N LEU A 3 4.45 8.64 15.72
CA LEU A 3 5.77 8.30 16.24
C LEU A 3 6.06 9.18 17.46
N ARG A 4 6.27 8.55 18.62
CA ARG A 4 6.70 9.23 19.85
C ARG A 4 8.21 9.33 19.88
N ILE A 5 8.73 10.54 20.11
CA ILE A 5 10.14 10.83 20.30
C ILE A 5 10.30 11.40 21.72
N PRO A 6 10.82 10.59 22.68
CA PRO A 6 10.84 10.99 24.07
C PRO A 6 11.72 12.23 24.35
N GLY A 7 11.22 13.16 25.16
CA GLY A 7 11.96 14.34 25.63
C GLY A 7 12.46 15.29 24.54
N LYS A 8 11.85 15.27 23.34
CA LYS A 8 12.21 16.12 22.19
C LYS A 8 11.17 17.19 21.85
N SER A 9 10.18 17.41 22.72
CA SER A 9 9.30 18.57 22.60
C SER A 9 9.96 19.80 23.23
N MET A 10 9.19 20.85 23.51
CA MET A 10 9.72 22.07 24.10
C MET A 10 10.32 21.80 25.50
N PRO A 11 11.40 22.52 25.88
CA PRO A 11 11.91 22.48 27.25
C PRO A 11 10.80 22.81 28.25
N SER A 12 10.84 22.17 29.41
CA SER A 12 9.92 22.55 30.48
C SER A 12 10.23 23.97 30.96
N PRO A 13 9.22 24.81 31.21
CA PRO A 13 9.44 26.14 31.79
C PRO A 13 9.96 26.11 33.23
N SER A 14 9.92 24.95 33.90
CA SER A 14 10.46 24.75 35.25
C SER A 14 11.87 24.12 35.20
N PRO A 15 12.84 24.57 36.02
CA PRO A 15 14.21 24.06 36.04
C PRO A 15 14.33 22.54 36.27
N ASP A 16 13.43 21.96 37.06
CA ASP A 16 13.39 20.52 37.39
C ASP A 16 12.32 19.75 36.60
N GLY A 17 11.74 20.36 35.57
CA GLY A 17 10.63 19.79 34.82
C GLY A 17 11.07 18.70 33.85
N VAL A 18 10.39 17.55 33.87
CA VAL A 18 10.63 16.47 32.91
C VAL A 18 10.32 16.96 31.49
N PRO A 19 11.24 16.82 30.51
CA PRO A 19 10.99 17.18 29.13
C PRO A 19 9.80 16.41 28.55
N VAL A 20 8.89 17.13 27.89
CA VAL A 20 7.72 16.54 27.23
C VAL A 20 8.11 15.83 25.93
N ASP A 21 7.30 14.85 25.53
CA ASP A 21 7.54 14.04 24.33
C ASP A 21 7.02 14.72 23.06
N LEU A 22 7.72 14.50 21.95
CA LEU A 22 7.28 14.92 20.62
C LEU A 22 6.48 13.79 19.96
N TYR A 23 5.30 14.09 19.44
CA TYR A 23 4.51 13.17 18.63
C TYR A 23 4.52 13.63 17.17
N VAL A 24 5.05 12.78 16.28
CA VAL A 24 5.04 13.00 14.84
C VAL A 24 3.92 12.18 14.22
N VAL A 25 2.89 12.83 13.70
CA VAL A 25 1.81 12.16 12.98
C VAL A 25 2.19 12.04 11.51
N VAL A 26 2.37 10.80 11.04
CA VAL A 26 2.63 10.52 9.63
C VAL A 26 1.31 10.40 8.90
N LEU A 27 1.12 11.31 7.95
CA LEU A 27 0.04 11.30 6.98
C LEU A 27 0.63 10.89 5.63
N ALA A 28 -0.03 9.97 4.94
CA ALA A 28 0.29 9.61 3.57
C ALA A 28 -0.74 10.25 2.65
N TRP A 29 -0.28 10.86 1.57
CA TRP A 29 -1.17 11.31 0.51
C TRP A 29 -1.70 10.13 -0.28
N GLN A 30 -2.89 10.31 -0.84
CA GLN A 30 -3.50 9.31 -1.71
C GLN A 30 -2.71 9.23 -3.03
N ASP A 31 -2.46 8.01 -3.50
CA ASP A 31 -1.93 7.76 -4.83
C ASP A 31 -3.11 7.40 -5.74
N ALA A 32 -3.19 8.02 -6.92
CA ALA A 32 -4.30 7.76 -7.85
C ALA A 32 -4.34 6.32 -8.37
N ARG A 33 -3.22 5.59 -8.28
CA ARG A 33 -3.09 4.20 -8.74
C ARG A 33 -3.39 3.19 -7.64
N PHE A 34 -3.26 3.57 -6.38
CA PHE A 34 -3.31 2.60 -5.28
C PHE A 34 -4.23 3.06 -4.15
N GLU A 35 -5.16 2.19 -3.79
CA GLU A 35 -5.88 2.27 -2.53
C GLU A 35 -5.19 1.42 -1.47
N ARG A 36 -4.90 2.01 -0.31
CA ARG A 36 -4.18 1.33 0.77
C ARG A 36 -5.15 0.76 1.81
N ALA A 37 -5.06 -0.54 2.05
CA ALA A 37 -5.76 -1.24 3.13
C ALA A 37 -4.73 -1.84 4.11
N GLY A 38 -4.30 -1.05 5.10
CA GLY A 38 -3.28 -1.48 6.05
C GLY A 38 -1.91 -1.66 5.40
N ALA A 39 -1.45 -2.90 5.25
CA ALA A 39 -0.22 -3.26 4.53
C ALA A 39 -0.49 -3.70 3.08
N ASP A 40 -1.74 -4.01 2.75
CA ASP A 40 -2.13 -4.44 1.41
C ASP A 40 -2.49 -3.22 0.55
N LEU A 41 -2.36 -3.39 -0.76
CA LEU A 41 -2.68 -2.40 -1.77
C LEU A 41 -3.73 -2.95 -2.74
N TRP A 42 -4.57 -2.06 -3.25
CA TRP A 42 -5.56 -2.34 -4.28
C TRP A 42 -5.29 -1.46 -5.49
N HIS A 43 -5.42 -2.03 -6.68
CA HIS A 43 -5.28 -1.31 -7.95
C HIS A 43 -6.35 -1.82 -8.91
N SER A 44 -7.15 -0.89 -9.44
CA SER A 44 -8.19 -1.21 -10.42
C SER A 44 -7.61 -1.14 -11.83
N VAL A 45 -7.73 -2.22 -12.60
CA VAL A 45 -7.14 -2.35 -13.93
C VAL A 45 -8.23 -2.68 -14.94
N SER A 46 -8.61 -1.68 -15.73
CA SER A 46 -9.49 -1.90 -16.87
C SER A 46 -8.73 -2.52 -18.03
N LEU A 47 -9.32 -3.52 -18.68
CA LEU A 47 -8.78 -4.13 -19.89
C LEU A 47 -9.87 -4.33 -20.96
N PRO A 48 -9.50 -4.41 -22.25
CA PRO A 48 -10.46 -4.62 -23.33
C PRO A 48 -11.27 -5.91 -23.15
N LEU A 49 -12.55 -5.90 -23.55
CA LEU A 49 -13.40 -7.10 -23.46
C LEU A 49 -12.78 -8.30 -24.18
N THR A 50 -12.10 -8.08 -25.31
CA THR A 50 -11.39 -9.13 -26.06
C THR A 50 -10.33 -9.82 -25.20
N ASP A 51 -9.57 -9.03 -24.45
CA ASP A 51 -8.49 -9.51 -23.60
C ASP A 51 -9.04 -10.22 -22.37
N ALA A 52 -10.19 -9.79 -21.85
CA ALA A 52 -10.88 -10.46 -20.75
C ALA A 52 -11.41 -11.82 -21.18
N VAL A 53 -11.95 -11.91 -22.40
CA VAL A 53 -12.53 -13.14 -22.95
C VAL A 53 -11.44 -14.12 -23.38
N LEU A 54 -10.39 -13.67 -24.08
CA LEU A 54 -9.34 -14.53 -24.63
C LEU A 54 -8.19 -14.79 -23.66
N GLY A 55 -8.07 -13.98 -22.60
CA GLY A 55 -6.91 -13.96 -21.72
C GLY A 55 -5.78 -13.10 -22.30
N THR A 56 -4.97 -12.54 -21.42
CA THR A 56 -3.88 -11.63 -21.82
C THR A 56 -2.75 -11.63 -20.80
N ARG A 57 -1.64 -10.96 -21.11
CA ARG A 57 -0.60 -10.61 -20.15
C ARG A 57 -0.58 -9.10 -19.97
N LEU A 58 -0.86 -8.65 -18.75
CA LEU A 58 -0.84 -7.24 -18.39
C LEU A 58 0.49 -6.87 -17.74
N ASN A 59 1.11 -5.80 -18.21
CA ASN A 59 2.23 -5.18 -17.50
C ASN A 59 1.67 -4.24 -16.42
N VAL A 60 1.82 -4.64 -15.16
CA VAL A 60 1.24 -3.93 -14.02
C VAL A 60 2.35 -3.23 -13.25
N HIS A 61 2.19 -1.92 -13.07
CA HIS A 61 3.09 -1.11 -12.26
C HIS A 61 2.82 -1.40 -10.77
N THR A 62 3.84 -1.81 -10.04
CA THR A 62 3.83 -1.95 -8.58
C THR A 62 4.74 -0.90 -7.95
N LEU A 63 4.73 -0.79 -6.62
CA LEU A 63 5.67 0.08 -5.90
C LEU A 63 7.15 -0.33 -6.08
N HIS A 64 7.40 -1.57 -6.51
CA HIS A 64 8.74 -2.13 -6.67
C HIS A 64 9.16 -2.28 -8.14
N GLY A 65 8.42 -1.65 -9.06
CA GLY A 65 8.61 -1.77 -10.51
C GLY A 65 7.48 -2.53 -11.21
N SER A 66 7.61 -2.73 -12.51
CA SER A 66 6.58 -3.39 -13.31
C SER A 66 6.74 -4.90 -13.30
N ILE A 67 5.61 -5.61 -13.31
CA ILE A 67 5.56 -7.07 -13.42
C ILE A 67 4.50 -7.50 -14.43
N ASP A 68 4.77 -8.60 -15.14
CA ASP A 68 3.79 -9.18 -16.04
C ASP A 68 2.85 -10.11 -15.28
N VAL A 69 1.55 -9.85 -15.40
CA VAL A 69 0.47 -10.62 -14.76
C VAL A 69 -0.31 -11.33 -15.85
N THR A 70 -0.44 -12.64 -15.74
CA THR A 70 -1.27 -13.42 -16.66
C THR A 70 -2.72 -13.35 -16.20
N VAL A 71 -3.59 -12.87 -17.08
CA VAL A 71 -5.04 -12.82 -16.90
C VAL A 71 -5.64 -14.03 -17.63
N PRO A 72 -6.35 -14.93 -16.92
CA PRO A 72 -6.98 -16.07 -17.55
C PRO A 72 -8.11 -15.65 -18.50
N ALA A 73 -8.34 -16.47 -19.53
CA ALA A 73 -9.48 -16.32 -20.42
C ALA A 73 -10.81 -16.43 -19.66
N GLY A 74 -11.79 -15.61 -20.05
CA GLY A 74 -13.11 -15.57 -19.43
C GLY A 74 -13.12 -14.97 -18.02
N ILE A 75 -12.15 -14.12 -17.67
CA ILE A 75 -12.15 -13.45 -16.37
C ILE A 75 -13.41 -12.61 -16.20
N GLN A 76 -14.01 -12.69 -15.01
CA GLN A 76 -15.24 -11.97 -14.70
C GLN A 76 -14.95 -10.52 -14.27
N PRO A 77 -15.89 -9.58 -14.48
CA PRO A 77 -15.81 -8.25 -13.89
C PRO A 77 -15.66 -8.33 -12.36
N ASP A 78 -14.92 -7.39 -11.77
CA ASP A 78 -14.60 -7.33 -10.35
C ASP A 78 -13.79 -8.53 -9.80
N ALA A 79 -13.33 -9.42 -10.68
CA ALA A 79 -12.43 -10.49 -10.28
C ALA A 79 -11.14 -9.91 -9.69
N VAL A 80 -10.62 -10.58 -8.66
CA VAL A 80 -9.45 -10.11 -7.92
C VAL A 80 -8.27 -11.06 -8.16
N LEU A 81 -7.21 -10.53 -8.77
CA LEU A 81 -5.93 -11.23 -8.91
C LEU A 81 -4.98 -10.79 -7.79
N ARG A 82 -4.45 -11.75 -7.03
CA ARG A 82 -3.54 -11.48 -5.90
C ARG A 82 -2.09 -11.62 -6.32
N LEU A 83 -1.33 -10.54 -6.16
CA LEU A 83 0.12 -10.49 -6.33
C LEU A 83 0.79 -10.51 -4.96
N LYS A 84 1.23 -11.71 -4.57
CA LYS A 84 1.79 -11.96 -3.24
C LYS A 84 3.08 -11.17 -3.00
N GLY A 85 3.17 -10.51 -1.85
CA GLY A 85 4.36 -9.76 -1.41
C GLY A 85 4.62 -8.47 -2.18
N LYS A 86 3.63 -7.97 -2.94
CA LYS A 86 3.74 -6.73 -3.74
C LYS A 86 3.01 -5.53 -3.10
N GLY A 87 2.56 -5.66 -1.85
CA GLY A 87 2.03 -4.57 -1.05
C GLY A 87 3.13 -3.82 -0.29
N LEU A 88 2.74 -3.17 0.82
CA LEU A 88 3.65 -2.42 1.68
C LEU A 88 4.26 -3.30 2.79
N PRO A 89 5.44 -2.95 3.32
CA PRO A 89 5.95 -3.57 4.53
C PRO A 89 4.99 -3.32 5.69
N ALA A 90 4.62 -4.37 6.42
CA ALA A 90 3.75 -4.25 7.59
C ALA A 90 4.53 -3.63 8.76
N PHE A 91 3.89 -2.70 9.47
CA PHE A 91 4.53 -2.01 10.58
C PHE A 91 4.94 -2.98 11.69
N ARG A 92 6.20 -2.88 12.16
CA ARG A 92 6.78 -3.76 13.20
C ARG A 92 6.73 -5.26 12.88
N SER A 93 6.64 -5.63 11.60
CA SER A 93 6.64 -7.02 11.16
C SER A 93 7.60 -7.20 9.99
N LYS A 94 8.11 -8.43 9.82
CA LYS A 94 8.85 -8.83 8.63
C LYS A 94 7.94 -9.17 7.45
N ARG A 95 6.61 -9.17 7.66
CA ARG A 95 5.63 -9.44 6.62
C ARG A 95 5.53 -8.25 5.66
N THR A 96 5.47 -8.55 4.38
CA THR A 96 5.00 -7.61 3.34
C THR A 96 3.54 -7.95 3.02
N GLY A 97 2.72 -6.93 2.83
CA GLY A 97 1.38 -7.10 2.30
C GLY A 97 1.38 -7.51 0.84
N ASP A 98 0.18 -7.65 0.29
CA ASP A 98 -0.05 -8.06 -1.10
C ASP A 98 -0.64 -6.92 -1.92
N LEU A 99 -0.51 -7.02 -3.24
CA LEU A 99 -1.23 -6.16 -4.18
C LEU A 99 -2.39 -6.95 -4.77
N TYR A 100 -3.59 -6.42 -4.66
CA TYR A 100 -4.81 -6.96 -5.24
C TYR A 100 -5.17 -6.15 -6.48
N LEU A 101 -5.26 -6.82 -7.62
CA LEU A 101 -5.74 -6.23 -8.86
C LEU A 101 -7.21 -6.54 -9.02
N ARG A 102 -8.05 -5.51 -9.02
CA ARG A 102 -9.46 -5.62 -9.39
C ARG A 102 -9.58 -5.34 -10.89
N ILE A 103 -10.15 -6.28 -11.62
CA ILE A 103 -10.36 -6.21 -13.07
C ILE A 103 -11.68 -5.52 -13.40
#